data_AF-A0A967NWW2-F1
#
_entry.id   AF-A0A967NWW2-F1
#
_cell.length_a   1.000
_cell.length_b   1.000
_cell.length_c   1.000
_cell.angle_alpha   90.00
_cell.angle_beta   90.00
_cell.angle_gamma   90.00
#
_symmetry.space_group_name_H-M   'P 1'
#
loop_
_entity.id
_entity.type
_entity.pdbx_description
1 polymer ?
#
loop_
_entity_poly.entity_id
_entity_poly.type
_entity_poly.pdbx_seq_one_letter_code
_entity_poly.pdbx_strand_id
1 'polypeptide(L)'
;MKKITFVTCALFSATAFSQGQPGMSQADMQRMMQQMQQAQVCMQGIDPSRMEALQQRTEQMESDIRMLCKQGKRDEAQSKGMEFAREVTTDPDMKQIQKCGQMMRGAMPTMPFMNAPDSTGGSSGHVCDEMK
;
A
#
# COMPACT_ATOMS: atom_id res chain seq x y z
N MET A 1 39.69 46.17 7.56
CA MET A 1 40.59 45.32 6.74
C MET A 1 41.31 44.41 7.73
N LYS A 2 41.28 43.07 7.69
CA LYS A 2 41.35 42.13 6.58
C LYS A 2 40.56 40.88 7.00
N LYS A 3 39.47 40.60 6.28
CA LYS A 3 38.55 39.47 6.48
C LYS A 3 39.13 38.24 5.81
N ILE A 4 39.88 37.40 6.52
CA ILE A 4 40.21 36.05 6.05
C ILE A 4 40.30 35.17 7.29
N THR A 5 39.87 33.91 7.16
CA THR A 5 39.93 32.81 8.14
C THR A 5 38.63 32.58 8.91
N PHE A 6 37.56 32.18 8.21
CA PHE A 6 36.57 31.21 8.71
C PHE A 6 35.63 30.78 7.56
N VAL A 7 36.18 30.28 6.44
CA VAL A 7 35.40 29.76 5.29
C VAL A 7 35.88 28.35 4.90
N THR A 8 36.28 27.54 5.88
CA THR A 8 36.82 26.19 5.63
C THR A 8 36.27 25.16 6.61
N CYS A 9 34.94 25.15 6.80
CA CYS A 9 34.29 24.09 7.56
C CYS A 9 32.85 23.81 7.09
N ALA A 10 32.60 23.81 5.78
CA ALA A 10 31.25 23.55 5.22
C ALA A 10 31.28 22.72 3.92
N LEU A 11 32.31 21.89 3.71
CA LEU A 11 32.45 21.06 2.50
C LEU A 11 32.87 19.61 2.81
N PHE A 12 32.48 19.06 3.95
CA PHE A 12 32.77 17.65 4.31
C PHE A 12 31.58 16.95 4.98
N SER A 13 30.42 16.97 4.34
CA SER A 13 29.30 16.06 4.69
C SER A 13 28.66 15.48 3.43
N ALA A 14 29.49 14.99 2.50
CA ALA A 14 29.04 14.30 1.30
C ALA A 14 29.68 12.92 1.12
N THR A 15 30.03 12.23 2.22
CA THR A 15 30.62 10.89 2.15
C THR A 15 30.00 9.94 3.17
N ALA A 16 28.74 9.53 2.96
CA ALA A 16 28.22 8.28 3.53
C ALA A 16 26.84 7.89 2.95
N PHE A 17 26.76 7.62 1.64
CA PHE A 17 25.76 6.68 1.12
C PHE A 17 26.45 5.69 0.18
N SER A 18 27.33 4.85 0.71
CA SER A 18 27.69 3.60 0.05
C SER A 18 27.76 2.49 1.08
N GLN A 19 26.60 2.11 1.59
CA GLN A 19 26.38 0.73 2.02
C GLN A 19 25.41 0.17 1.00
N GLY A 20 25.97 -0.27 -0.13
CA GLY A 20 25.25 -1.11 -1.07
C GLY A 20 24.70 -2.28 -0.26
N GLN A 21 23.39 -2.47 -0.33
CA GLN A 21 22.70 -3.57 0.30
C GLN A 21 23.44 -4.86 -0.09
N PRO A 22 24.00 -5.63 0.87
CA PRO A 22 24.77 -6.81 0.52
C PRO A 22 23.87 -7.82 -0.19
N GLY A 23 24.18 -8.12 -1.47
CA GLY A 23 23.51 -9.17 -2.24
C GLY A 23 22.73 -8.75 -3.50
N MET A 24 22.71 -7.47 -3.90
CA MET A 24 22.08 -7.05 -5.17
C MET A 24 23.10 -6.60 -6.21
N SER A 25 22.98 -7.13 -7.43
CA SER A 25 23.81 -6.68 -8.55
C SER A 25 23.36 -5.30 -9.07
N GLN A 26 24.23 -4.60 -9.79
CA GLN A 26 23.88 -3.34 -10.44
C GLN A 26 22.74 -3.50 -11.46
N ALA A 27 22.66 -4.67 -12.11
CA ALA A 27 21.57 -5.00 -13.04
C ALA A 27 20.23 -5.17 -12.31
N ASP A 28 20.24 -5.75 -11.10
CA ASP A 28 19.04 -5.89 -10.28
C ASP A 28 18.55 -4.52 -9.80
N MET A 29 19.46 -3.62 -9.44
CA MET A 29 19.13 -2.25 -9.06
C MET A 29 18.50 -1.45 -10.22
N GLN A 30 19.00 -1.62 -11.44
CA GLN A 30 18.40 -0.99 -12.63
C GLN A 30 17.00 -1.53 -12.93
N ARG A 31 16.80 -2.85 -12.85
CA ARG A 31 15.47 -3.47 -13.02
C ARG A 31 14.49 -2.98 -11.97
N MET A 32 14.91 -2.87 -10.72
CA MET A 32 14.11 -2.33 -9.64
C MET A 32 13.67 -0.89 -9.92
N MET A 33 14.58 -0.01 -10.34
CA MET A 33 14.22 1.36 -10.73
C MET A 33 13.23 1.42 -11.88
N GLN A 34 13.40 0.56 -12.89
CA GLN A 34 12.49 0.50 -14.02
C GLN A 34 11.09 0.02 -13.61
N GLN A 35 11.00 -1.00 -12.75
CA GLN A 35 9.73 -1.48 -12.19
C GLN A 35 9.04 -0.40 -11.34
N MET A 36 9.80 0.35 -10.55
CA MET A 36 9.27 1.48 -9.77
C MET A 36 8.69 2.57 -10.66
N GLN A 37 9.37 2.93 -11.76
CA GLN A 37 8.84 3.90 -12.72
C GLN A 37 7.56 3.41 -13.39
N GLN A 38 7.51 2.13 -13.80
CA GLN A 38 6.31 1.53 -14.38
C GLN A 38 5.14 1.53 -13.40
N ALA A 39 5.39 1.19 -12.13
CA ALA A 39 4.38 1.25 -11.09
C ALA A 39 3.89 2.68 -10.84
N GLN A 40 4.80 3.67 -10.86
CA GLN A 40 4.43 5.07 -10.68
C GLN A 40 3.53 5.58 -11.81
N VAL A 41 3.86 5.24 -13.07
CA VAL A 41 3.01 5.55 -14.23
C VAL A 41 1.68 4.82 -14.15
N CYS A 42 1.68 3.56 -13.73
CA CYS A 42 0.46 2.78 -13.51
C CYS A 42 -0.49 3.46 -12.50
N MET A 43 0.07 3.95 -11.38
CA MET A 43 -0.69 4.64 -10.33
C MET A 43 -1.20 6.02 -10.79
N GLN A 44 -0.45 6.73 -11.65
CA GLN A 44 -0.92 7.99 -12.24
C GLN A 44 -2.12 7.81 -13.16
N GLY A 45 -2.31 6.61 -13.71
CA GLY A 45 -3.48 6.26 -14.52
C GLY A 45 -4.74 5.95 -13.70
N ILE A 46 -4.69 6.05 -12.37
CA ILE A 46 -5.84 5.84 -11.49
C ILE A 46 -6.55 7.18 -11.28
N ASP A 47 -7.86 7.20 -11.47
CA ASP A 47 -8.67 8.40 -11.28
C ASP A 47 -8.80 8.72 -9.77
N PRO A 48 -8.30 9.88 -9.30
CA PRO A 48 -8.35 10.24 -7.89
C PRO A 48 -9.79 10.43 -7.38
N SER A 49 -10.73 10.83 -8.24
CA SER A 49 -12.13 11.01 -7.83
C SER A 49 -12.83 9.69 -7.52
N ARG A 50 -12.44 8.61 -8.23
CA ARG A 50 -12.93 7.25 -7.98
C ARG A 50 -12.39 6.70 -6.67
N MET A 51 -11.14 7.03 -6.34
CA MET A 51 -10.54 6.66 -5.06
C MET A 51 -11.22 7.35 -3.89
N GLU A 52 -11.56 8.64 -4.02
CA GLU A 52 -12.32 9.36 -3.00
C GLU A 52 -13.73 8.78 -2.83
N ALA A 53 -14.42 8.47 -3.92
CA ALA A 53 -15.72 7.82 -3.86
C ALA A 53 -15.67 6.45 -3.19
N LEU A 54 -14.64 5.65 -3.51
CA LEU A 54 -14.42 4.35 -2.88
C LEU A 54 -14.10 4.48 -1.38
N GLN A 55 -13.31 5.48 -1.00
CA GLN A 55 -13.02 5.77 0.40
C GLN A 55 -14.31 6.09 1.16
N GLN A 56 -15.13 7.02 0.66
CA GLN A 56 -16.42 7.36 1.28
C GLN A 56 -17.34 6.15 1.38
N ARG A 57 -17.39 5.32 0.33
CA ARG A 57 -18.17 4.07 0.32
C ARG A 57 -17.68 3.07 1.37
N THR A 58 -16.37 2.98 1.55
CA THR A 58 -15.73 2.12 2.56
C THR A 58 -16.07 2.59 3.97
N GLU A 59 -15.96 3.89 4.24
CA GLU A 59 -16.30 4.49 5.54
C GLU A 59 -17.78 4.25 5.89
N GLN A 60 -18.67 4.44 4.90
CA GLN A 60 -20.09 4.15 5.09
C GLN A 60 -20.33 2.66 5.40
N MET A 61 -19.67 1.77 4.65
CA MET A 61 -19.82 0.33 4.86
C MET A 61 -19.30 -0.11 6.23
N GLU A 62 -18.17 0.43 6.67
CA GLU A 62 -17.63 0.17 8.00
C GLU A 62 -18.62 0.59 9.09
N SER A 63 -19.20 1.79 8.97
CA SER A 63 -20.22 2.30 9.89
C SER A 63 -21.44 1.37 9.96
N ASP A 64 -21.94 0.93 8.80
CA ASP A 64 -23.08 0.02 8.71
C ASP A 64 -22.78 -1.34 9.37
N ILE A 65 -21.63 -1.94 9.06
CA ILE A 65 -21.19 -3.22 9.63
C ILE A 65 -21.03 -3.07 11.14
N ARG A 66 -20.39 -1.99 11.62
CA ARG A 66 -20.22 -1.71 13.05
C ARG A 66 -21.57 -1.57 13.75
N MET A 67 -22.55 -0.92 13.12
CA MET A 67 -23.90 -0.80 13.65
C MET A 67 -24.58 -2.17 13.77
N LEU A 68 -24.51 -2.99 12.73
CA LEU A 68 -25.06 -4.36 12.74
C LEU A 68 -24.42 -5.21 13.85
N CYS A 69 -23.09 -5.12 14.01
CA CYS A 69 -22.37 -5.81 15.07
C CYS A 69 -22.81 -5.36 16.47
N LYS A 70 -22.98 -4.05 16.69
CA LYS A 70 -23.49 -3.50 17.96
C LYS A 70 -24.91 -3.95 18.28
N GLN A 71 -25.73 -4.17 17.26
CA GLN A 71 -27.09 -4.69 17.41
C GLN A 71 -27.15 -6.21 17.59
N GLY A 72 -26.01 -6.90 17.60
CA GLY A 72 -25.94 -8.37 17.69
C GLY A 72 -26.28 -9.09 16.37
N LYS A 73 -26.49 -8.35 15.28
CA LYS A 73 -26.82 -8.87 13.95
C LYS A 73 -25.56 -9.36 13.22
N ARG A 74 -24.91 -10.37 13.79
CA ARG A 74 -23.61 -10.88 13.34
C ARG A 74 -23.66 -11.37 11.89
N ASP A 75 -24.57 -12.30 11.57
CA ASP A 75 -24.65 -12.88 10.23
C ASP A 75 -24.97 -11.83 9.14
N GLU A 76 -25.80 -10.83 9.46
CA GLU A 76 -26.12 -9.73 8.56
C GLU A 76 -24.87 -8.86 8.31
N ALA A 77 -24.09 -8.56 9.36
CA ALA A 77 -22.83 -7.85 9.24
C ALA A 77 -21.82 -8.63 8.37
N GLN A 78 -21.69 -9.94 8.58
CA GLN A 78 -20.80 -10.80 7.80
C GLN A 78 -21.21 -10.85 6.33
N SER A 79 -22.50 -11.04 6.05
CA SER A 79 -23.03 -11.07 4.69
C SER A 79 -22.74 -9.76 3.96
N LYS A 80 -23.01 -8.62 4.62
CA LYS A 80 -22.76 -7.29 4.09
C LYS A 80 -21.26 -7.02 3.86
N GLY A 81 -20.39 -7.47 4.77
CA GLY A 81 -18.94 -7.42 4.59
C GLY A 81 -18.45 -8.25 3.40
N MET A 82 -19.00 -9.46 3.21
CA MET A 82 -18.66 -10.31 2.06
C MET A 82 -19.15 -9.71 0.73
N GLU A 83 -20.33 -9.10 0.71
CA GLU A 83 -20.85 -8.40 -0.47
C GLU A 83 -19.93 -7.23 -0.84
N PHE A 84 -19.54 -6.40 0.13
CA PHE A 84 -18.61 -5.32 -0.09
C PHE A 84 -17.23 -5.80 -0.58
N ALA A 85 -16.71 -6.89 0.00
CA ALA A 85 -15.46 -7.48 -0.46
C ALA A 85 -15.53 -7.92 -1.93
N ARG A 86 -16.69 -8.47 -2.37
CA ARG A 86 -16.91 -8.80 -3.78
C ARG A 86 -16.99 -7.54 -4.66
N GLU A 87 -17.67 -6.49 -4.21
CA GLU A 87 -17.73 -5.20 -4.91
C GLU A 87 -16.31 -4.67 -5.16
N VAL A 88 -15.51 -4.54 -4.10
CA VAL A 88 -14.12 -4.03 -4.17
C VAL A 88 -13.23 -4.91 -5.04
N THR A 89 -13.34 -6.25 -4.95
CA THR A 89 -12.49 -7.16 -5.74
C THR A 89 -12.91 -7.26 -7.21
N THR A 90 -14.16 -6.94 -7.54
CA THR A 90 -14.65 -6.94 -8.92
C THR A 90 -14.46 -5.60 -9.61
N ASP A 91 -14.29 -4.52 -8.84
CA ASP A 91 -14.06 -3.16 -9.32
C ASP A 91 -12.80 -3.04 -10.22
N PRO A 92 -12.91 -2.40 -11.40
CA PRO A 92 -11.79 -2.28 -12.34
C PRO A 92 -10.66 -1.38 -11.82
N ASP A 93 -10.97 -0.34 -11.05
CA ASP A 93 -10.00 0.59 -10.50
C ASP A 93 -9.18 -0.12 -9.42
N MET A 94 -9.82 -0.95 -8.59
CA MET A 94 -9.15 -1.82 -7.62
C MET A 94 -8.29 -2.90 -8.26
N LYS A 95 -8.74 -3.51 -9.37
CA LYS A 95 -7.91 -4.44 -10.15
C LYS A 95 -6.69 -3.75 -10.73
N GLN A 96 -6.81 -2.50 -11.16
CA GLN A 96 -5.68 -1.71 -11.63
C GLN A 96 -4.70 -1.40 -10.50
N ILE A 97 -5.18 -0.96 -9.33
CA ILE A 97 -4.36 -0.77 -8.13
C ILE A 97 -3.59 -2.05 -7.78
N GLN A 98 -4.28 -3.20 -7.76
CA GLN A 98 -3.65 -4.48 -7.46
C GLN A 98 -2.54 -4.81 -8.46
N LYS A 99 -2.77 -4.56 -9.76
CA LYS A 99 -1.74 -4.73 -10.80
C LYS A 99 -0.56 -3.79 -10.58
N CYS A 100 -0.80 -2.51 -10.30
CA CYS A 100 0.27 -1.55 -10.04
C CYS A 100 1.10 -1.97 -8.81
N GLY A 101 0.44 -2.45 -7.75
CA GLY A 101 1.11 -2.95 -6.55
C GLY A 101 1.92 -4.23 -6.78
N GLN A 102 1.48 -5.14 -7.65
CA GLN A 102 2.25 -6.33 -8.03
C GLN A 102 3.57 -5.95 -8.72
N MET A 103 3.58 -4.90 -9.54
CA MET A 103 4.80 -4.40 -10.18
C MET A 103 5.82 -3.86 -9.14
N MET A 104 5.35 -3.40 -7.98
CA MET A 104 6.21 -2.95 -6.88
C MET A 104 6.75 -4.09 -6.02
N ARG A 105 6.11 -5.27 -5.98
CA ARG A 105 6.57 -6.41 -5.16
C ARG A 105 7.93 -6.96 -5.59
N GLY A 106 8.26 -6.88 -6.88
CA GLY A 106 9.58 -7.26 -7.39
C GLY A 106 10.70 -6.29 -7.01
N ALA A 107 10.33 -5.08 -6.55
CA ALA A 107 11.24 -3.98 -6.27
C ALA A 107 11.48 -3.75 -4.77
N MET A 108 10.73 -4.38 -3.87
CA MET A 108 10.93 -4.29 -2.42
C MET A 108 11.48 -5.60 -1.86
N PRO A 109 12.45 -5.57 -0.93
CA PRO A 109 12.76 -6.76 -0.13
C PRO A 109 11.47 -7.23 0.53
N THR A 110 11.27 -8.55 0.59
CA THR A 110 10.03 -9.19 1.03
C THR A 110 9.62 -8.69 2.41
N MET A 111 8.80 -7.64 2.46
CA MET A 111 8.23 -7.16 3.71
C MET A 111 7.20 -8.21 4.13
N PRO A 112 7.26 -8.75 5.36
CA PRO A 112 6.35 -9.81 5.80
C PRO A 112 4.87 -9.42 5.69
N PHE A 113 4.55 -8.13 5.59
CA PHE A 113 3.20 -7.60 5.32
C PHE A 113 2.72 -7.74 3.87
N MET A 114 3.61 -7.84 2.88
CA MET A 114 3.25 -8.02 1.46
C MET A 114 3.08 -9.49 1.06
N ASN A 115 3.56 -10.40 1.91
CA ASN A 115 3.25 -11.84 1.87
C ASN A 115 2.00 -12.16 2.69
N ALA A 116 1.06 -11.21 2.84
CA ALA A 116 -0.30 -11.62 3.13
C ALA A 116 -0.66 -12.61 1.99
N PRO A 117 -0.90 -13.91 2.30
CA PRO A 117 -1.40 -14.81 1.28
C PRO A 117 -2.58 -14.12 0.63
N ASP A 118 -2.81 -14.38 -0.66
CA ASP A 118 -4.09 -14.06 -1.28
C ASP A 118 -5.15 -14.39 -0.24
N SER A 119 -5.86 -13.38 0.26
CA SER A 119 -6.79 -13.52 1.38
C SER A 119 -8.07 -14.22 0.91
N THR A 120 -7.91 -15.19 0.03
CA THR A 120 -8.80 -16.32 -0.24
C THR A 120 -8.72 -17.37 0.88
N GLY A 121 -7.72 -17.30 1.77
CA GLY A 121 -7.70 -18.03 3.03
C GLY A 121 -8.40 -17.24 4.14
N GLY A 122 -9.73 -17.39 4.23
CA GLY A 122 -10.56 -16.72 5.23
C GLY A 122 -9.98 -16.87 6.64
N SER A 123 -9.65 -15.74 7.26
CA SER A 123 -9.58 -15.69 8.72
C SER A 123 -10.90 -16.22 9.23
N SER A 124 -10.89 -17.27 10.05
CA SER A 124 -12.10 -17.81 10.67
C SER A 124 -12.77 -16.84 11.65
N GLY A 125 -12.22 -15.63 11.78
CA GLY A 125 -12.80 -14.51 12.50
C GLY A 125 -14.01 -13.94 11.76
N HIS A 126 -15.07 -13.69 12.52
CA HIS A 126 -16.25 -13.02 12.02
C HIS A 126 -15.98 -11.50 11.94
N VAL A 127 -16.57 -10.78 10.98
CA VAL A 127 -16.29 -9.34 10.79
C VAL A 127 -16.47 -8.51 12.07
N CYS A 128 -17.45 -8.86 12.90
CA CYS A 128 -17.68 -8.22 14.20
C CYS A 128 -16.58 -8.43 15.25
N ASP A 129 -15.70 -9.41 15.08
CA ASP A 129 -14.63 -9.69 16.06
C ASP A 129 -13.50 -8.66 15.97
N GLU A 130 -13.32 -8.07 14.78
CA GLU A 130 -12.39 -6.99 14.45
C GLU A 130 -12.97 -5.58 14.73
N MET A 131 -14.29 -5.47 14.94
CA MET A 131 -15.02 -4.19 15.07
C MET A 131 -15.28 -3.77 16.53
N LYS A 132 -14.51 -4.31 17.48
CA LYS A 132 -14.64 -4.01 18.91
C LYS A 132 -14.36 -2.54 19.24
#